data_AF-A0A7X2S3E8-F1
#
_entry.id   AF-A0A7X2S3E8-F1
#
_cell.length_a   1.000
_cell.length_b   1.000
_cell.length_c   1.000
_cell.angle_alpha   90.00
_cell.angle_beta   90.00
_cell.angle_gamma   90.00
#
_symmetry.space_group_name_H-M   'P 1'
#
loop_
_entity.id
_entity.type
_entity.pdbx_description
1 polymer ?
#
loop_
_entity_poly.entity_id
_entity_poly.type
_entity_poly.pdbx_seq_one_letter_code
_entity_poly.pdbx_strand_id
1 'polypeptide(L)'
;MLDLIIAVILLGGILTGLRRGFIMQLVHLTGFILAYIVAYLYYDDLAPKLELWIPYPSMGQGQGAITFFAGAQLEEAYYRAIAFAILFFGTKIAAQIIGSMLDFIAMLPVLKQLNRWGGSILGFAEVYLIVFILLFIGGLLPMENIQDAMGGSFLADAIVHHTPYFSDKVDELWIQYSGKS
;
A
#
# COMPACT_ATOMS: atom_id res chain seq x y z
N MET A 1 -9.80 13.79 -9.71
CA MET A 1 -8.37 13.92 -10.13
C MET A 1 -7.55 12.71 -9.70
N LEU A 2 -7.79 12.15 -8.52
CA LEU A 2 -7.10 10.95 -8.02
C LEU A 2 -7.24 9.73 -8.95
N ASP A 3 -8.41 9.50 -9.55
CA ASP A 3 -8.60 8.41 -10.53
C ASP A 3 -7.60 8.46 -11.69
N LEU A 4 -7.37 9.65 -12.27
CA LEU A 4 -6.43 9.81 -13.37
C LEU A 4 -5.00 9.48 -12.91
N ILE A 5 -4.63 9.90 -11.70
CA ILE A 5 -3.32 9.63 -11.12
C ILE A 5 -3.15 8.12 -10.93
N ILE A 6 -4.13 7.45 -10.31
CA ILE A 6 -4.11 5.99 -10.09
C ILE A 6 -4.03 5.26 -11.43
N ALA A 7 -4.84 5.64 -12.41
CA ALA A 7 -4.84 5.01 -13.73
C ALA A 7 -3.47 5.13 -14.42
N VAL A 8 -2.85 6.32 -14.38
CA VAL A 8 -1.51 6.55 -14.95
C VAL A 8 -0.45 5.70 -14.23
N ILE A 9 -0.52 5.60 -12.90
CA ILE A 9 0.39 4.76 -12.11
C ILE A 9 0.24 3.28 -12.50
N LEU A 10 -1.00 2.76 -12.55
CA LEU A 10 -1.28 1.38 -12.94
C LEU A 10 -0.83 1.07 -14.37
N LEU A 11 -1.07 1.98 -15.32
CA LEU A 11 -0.54 1.88 -16.68
C LEU A 11 0.99 1.88 -16.69
N GLY A 12 1.62 2.70 -15.84
CA GLY A 12 3.06 2.68 -15.62
C GLY A 12 3.59 1.31 -15.16
N GLY A 13 2.83 0.59 -14.34
CA GLY A 13 3.13 -0.79 -13.93
C GLY A 13 3.15 -1.76 -15.11
N ILE A 14 2.14 -1.69 -15.98
CA ILE A 14 2.08 -2.48 -17.22
C ILE A 14 3.29 -2.19 -18.12
N LEU A 15 3.59 -0.91 -18.36
CA LEU A 15 4.70 -0.50 -19.21
C LEU A 15 6.07 -0.92 -18.66
N THR A 16 6.26 -0.79 -17.34
CA THR A 16 7.46 -1.24 -16.66
C THR A 16 7.62 -2.76 -16.76
N GLY A 17 6.53 -3.50 -16.55
CA GLY A 17 6.48 -4.95 -16.71
C GLY A 17 6.78 -5.43 -18.14
N LEU A 18 6.28 -4.73 -19.15
CA LEU A 18 6.59 -4.97 -20.57
C LEU A 18 8.09 -4.79 -20.87
N ARG A 19 8.73 -3.79 -20.26
CA ARG A 19 10.16 -3.49 -20.47
C ARG A 19 11.08 -4.46 -19.75
N ARG A 20 10.76 -4.81 -18.50
CA ARG A 20 11.57 -5.70 -17.64
C ARG A 20 11.42 -7.17 -18.02
N GLY A 21 10.23 -7.58 -18.47
CA GLY A 21 9.89 -8.97 -18.72
C GLY A 21 9.56 -9.75 -17.45
N PHE A 22 8.90 -10.89 -17.63
CA PHE A 22 8.41 -11.81 -16.61
C PHE A 22 9.47 -12.22 -15.57
N ILE A 23 10.68 -12.62 -16.00
CA ILE A 23 11.70 -13.12 -15.05
C ILE A 23 12.11 -12.04 -14.05
N MET A 24 12.47 -10.85 -14.53
CA MET A 24 12.83 -9.75 -13.65
C MET A 24 11.65 -9.30 -12.80
N GLN A 25 10.45 -9.34 -13.37
CA GLN A 25 9.25 -8.99 -12.64
C GLN A 25 8.96 -9.99 -11.49
N LEU A 26 9.28 -11.27 -11.65
CA LEU A 26 9.24 -12.25 -10.54
C LEU A 26 10.26 -11.94 -9.44
N VAL A 27 11.46 -11.49 -9.80
CA VAL A 27 12.47 -11.06 -8.80
C VAL A 27 11.95 -9.87 -8.00
N HIS A 28 11.37 -8.86 -8.68
CA HIS A 28 10.76 -7.71 -8.01
C HIS A 28 9.58 -8.11 -7.13
N LEU A 29 8.72 -9.01 -7.60
CA LEU A 29 7.59 -9.51 -6.82
C LEU A 29 8.04 -10.33 -5.61
N THR A 30 9.11 -11.12 -5.75
CA THR A 30 9.72 -11.85 -4.62
C THR A 30 10.27 -10.87 -3.59
N GLY A 31 10.97 -9.81 -4.04
CA GLY A 31 11.42 -8.73 -3.17
C GLY A 31 10.28 -7.97 -2.50
N PHE A 32 9.13 -7.83 -3.18
CA PHE A 32 7.91 -7.28 -2.60
C PHE A 32 7.40 -8.17 -1.47
N ILE A 33 7.30 -9.48 -1.69
CA ILE A 33 6.84 -10.44 -0.67
C ILE A 33 7.79 -10.44 0.53
N LEU A 34 9.10 -10.43 0.30
CA LEU A 34 10.08 -10.34 1.39
C LEU A 34 9.95 -9.04 2.18
N ALA A 35 9.77 -7.90 1.50
CA ALA A 35 9.54 -6.62 2.16
C ALA A 35 8.25 -6.62 2.99
N TYR A 36 7.18 -7.23 2.47
CA TYR A 36 5.93 -7.42 3.20
C TYR A 36 6.13 -8.27 4.46
N ILE A 37 6.83 -9.41 4.36
CA ILE A 37 7.12 -10.29 5.50
C ILE A 37 7.92 -9.54 6.56
N VAL A 38 8.99 -8.83 6.17
CA VAL A 38 9.80 -8.05 7.13
C VAL A 38 8.95 -6.98 7.80
N ALA A 39 8.15 -6.23 7.03
CA ALA A 39 7.26 -5.22 7.61
C ALA A 39 6.25 -5.84 8.58
N TYR A 40 5.63 -6.97 8.21
CA TYR A 40 4.68 -7.69 9.05
C TYR A 40 5.30 -8.24 10.35
N LEU A 41 6.58 -8.60 10.33
CA LEU A 41 7.24 -9.12 11.53
C LEU A 41 7.67 -8.03 12.50
N TYR A 42 7.97 -6.82 12.02
CA TYR A 42 8.61 -5.77 12.83
C TYR A 42 7.78 -4.50 13.03
N TYR A 43 6.57 -4.39 12.46
CA TYR A 43 5.76 -3.18 12.60
C TYR A 43 5.40 -2.88 14.05
N ASP A 44 5.08 -3.91 14.85
CA ASP A 44 4.76 -3.77 16.28
C ASP A 44 5.94 -3.26 17.10
N ASP A 45 7.18 -3.65 16.74
CA ASP A 45 8.39 -3.22 17.43
C ASP A 45 8.80 -1.77 17.09
N LEU A 46 8.35 -1.29 15.93
CA LEU A 46 8.66 0.07 15.45
C LEU A 46 7.56 1.07 15.85
N ALA A 47 6.29 0.66 15.89
CA ALA A 47 5.16 1.56 16.14
C ALA A 47 5.31 2.45 17.40
N PRO A 48 5.65 1.92 18.59
CA PRO A 48 5.80 2.76 19.79
C PRO A 48 6.93 3.79 19.69
N LYS A 49 7.95 3.53 18.87
CA LYS A 49 9.08 4.45 18.67
C LYS A 49 8.68 5.66 17.81
N LEU A 50 7.64 5.50 17.00
CA LEU A 50 7.13 6.56 16.12
C LEU A 50 6.32 7.61 16.87
N GLU A 51 5.74 7.29 18.04
CA GLU A 51 5.02 8.25 18.89
C GLU A 51 5.85 9.49 19.20
N LEU A 52 7.16 9.31 19.37
CA LEU A 52 8.10 10.40 19.67
C LEU A 52 8.48 11.24 18.45
N TRP A 53 8.26 10.74 17.23
CA TRP A 53 8.76 11.34 15.99
C TRP A 53 7.61 11.91 15.14
N ILE A 54 6.44 11.27 15.19
CA ILE A 54 5.27 11.59 14.38
C ILE A 54 4.10 11.84 15.34
N PRO A 55 3.69 13.09 15.55
CA PRO A 55 2.58 13.38 16.44
C PRO A 55 1.26 12.88 15.84
N TYR A 56 0.44 12.23 16.66
CA TYR A 56 -0.89 11.84 16.25
C TYR A 56 -1.74 13.09 15.95
N PRO A 57 -2.38 13.18 14.76
CA PRO A 57 -3.26 14.29 14.44
C PRO A 57 -4.45 14.33 15.39
N SER A 58 -4.66 15.48 16.05
CA SER A 58 -5.73 15.67 17.02
C SER A 58 -7.11 15.51 16.35
N MET A 59 -7.84 14.46 16.73
CA MET A 59 -9.26 14.30 16.39
C MET A 59 -10.08 15.40 17.10
N GLY A 60 -10.91 16.14 16.36
CA GLY A 60 -11.76 17.21 16.90
C GLY A 60 -12.67 16.73 18.05
N GLN A 61 -12.80 17.53 19.09
CA GLN A 61 -13.49 17.17 20.34
C GLN A 61 -15.00 16.93 20.13
N GLY A 62 -15.46 15.70 20.33
CA GLY A 62 -16.88 15.38 20.40
C GLY A 62 -17.16 13.95 20.88
N GLN A 63 -17.59 13.82 22.15
CA GLN A 63 -18.07 12.60 22.85
C GLN A 63 -17.03 11.73 23.57
N GLY A 64 -16.45 12.30 24.64
CA GLY A 64 -15.25 11.84 25.36
C GLY A 64 -15.21 10.49 26.10
N ALA A 65 -16.14 9.56 25.87
CA ALA A 65 -16.02 8.19 26.38
C ALA A 65 -15.88 7.17 25.23
N ILE A 66 -16.82 7.18 24.28
CA ILE A 66 -16.76 6.33 23.07
C ILE A 66 -15.56 6.77 22.20
N THR A 67 -15.30 8.07 22.13
CA THR A 67 -14.20 8.64 21.34
C THR A 67 -12.83 8.41 21.98
N PHE A 68 -12.74 8.12 23.30
CA PHE A 68 -11.48 7.77 23.97
C PHE A 68 -11.07 6.32 23.69
N PHE A 69 -12.00 5.36 23.85
CA PHE A 69 -11.71 3.94 23.56
C PHE A 69 -11.47 3.70 22.06
N ALA A 70 -12.27 4.31 21.19
CA ALA A 70 -12.03 4.28 19.74
C ALA A 70 -10.75 5.06 19.37
N GLY A 71 -10.51 6.21 20.00
CA GLY A 71 -9.34 7.05 19.75
C GLY A 71 -8.02 6.33 20.03
N ALA A 72 -7.91 5.63 21.17
CA ALA A 72 -6.69 4.88 21.51
C ALA A 72 -6.41 3.73 20.52
N GLN A 73 -7.45 3.00 20.08
CA GLN A 73 -7.31 1.93 19.09
C GLN A 73 -6.97 2.48 17.70
N LEU A 74 -7.54 3.63 17.33
CA LEU A 74 -7.24 4.31 16.07
C LEU A 74 -5.82 4.89 16.07
N GLU A 75 -5.35 5.39 17.20
CA GLU A 75 -3.97 5.85 17.39
C GLU A 75 -2.98 4.70 17.27
N GLU A 76 -3.23 3.57 17.94
CA GLU A 76 -2.41 2.37 17.81
C GLU A 76 -2.39 1.84 16.36
N ALA A 77 -3.55 1.79 15.71
CA ALA A 77 -3.66 1.37 14.30
C ALA A 77 -2.91 2.33 13.35
N TYR A 78 -2.98 3.64 13.60
CA TYR A 78 -2.23 4.65 12.86
C TYR A 78 -0.73 4.41 12.96
N TYR A 79 -0.19 4.26 14.17
CA TYR A 79 1.24 4.03 14.36
C TYR A 79 1.72 2.71 13.77
N ARG A 80 0.92 1.64 13.90
CA ARG A 80 1.19 0.35 13.26
C ARG A 80 1.21 0.45 11.73
N ALA A 81 0.26 1.16 11.14
CA ALA A 81 0.20 1.35 9.69
C ALA A 81 1.40 2.14 9.16
N ILE A 82 1.82 3.20 9.86
CA ILE A 82 3.01 3.97 9.49
C ILE A 82 4.29 3.14 9.68
N ALA A 83 4.41 2.42 10.79
CA ALA A 83 5.54 1.53 11.03
C ALA A 83 5.67 0.47 9.92
N PHE A 84 4.55 -0.17 9.58
CA PHE A 84 4.48 -1.10 8.47
C PHE A 84 4.93 -0.43 7.16
N ALA A 85 4.43 0.77 6.86
CA ALA A 85 4.80 1.51 5.66
C ALA A 85 6.31 1.78 5.58
N ILE A 86 6.90 2.31 6.66
CA ILE A 86 8.32 2.64 6.73
C ILE A 86 9.17 1.38 6.51
N LEU A 87 8.86 0.29 7.21
CA LEU A 87 9.57 -0.97 7.07
C LEU A 87 9.38 -1.59 5.68
N PHE A 88 8.16 -1.56 5.16
CA PHE A 88 7.82 -2.10 3.85
C PHE A 88 8.58 -1.36 2.76
N PHE A 89 8.45 -0.03 2.68
CA PHE A 89 9.11 0.76 1.65
C PHE A 89 10.64 0.73 1.81
N GLY A 90 11.15 0.83 3.05
CA GLY A 90 12.58 0.73 3.32
C GLY A 90 13.18 -0.61 2.87
N THR A 91 12.55 -1.71 3.27
CA THR A 91 12.99 -3.06 2.87
C THR A 91 12.80 -3.28 1.38
N LYS A 92 11.71 -2.79 0.79
CA LYS A 92 11.45 -2.91 -0.64
C LYS A 92 12.50 -2.18 -1.47
N ILE A 93 12.91 -0.98 -1.07
CA ILE A 93 13.99 -0.24 -1.72
C ILE A 93 15.30 -1.03 -1.62
N ALA A 94 15.64 -1.55 -0.43
CA ALA A 94 16.83 -2.38 -0.26
C ALA A 94 16.80 -3.64 -1.15
N ALA A 95 15.67 -4.35 -1.16
CA ALA A 95 15.46 -5.52 -2.01
C ALA A 95 15.52 -5.18 -3.51
N GLN A 96 15.06 -4.00 -3.91
CA GLN A 96 15.16 -3.54 -5.29
C GLN A 96 16.60 -3.26 -5.70
N ILE A 97 17.42 -2.67 -4.82
CA ILE A 97 18.85 -2.47 -5.07
C ILE A 97 19.52 -3.83 -5.31
N ILE A 98 19.29 -4.81 -4.43
CA ILE A 98 19.84 -6.17 -4.58
C ILE A 98 19.31 -6.83 -5.86
N GLY A 99 18.01 -6.75 -6.12
CA GLY A 99 17.37 -7.33 -7.29
C GLY A 99 17.91 -6.76 -8.60
N SER A 100 18.25 -5.47 -8.64
CA SER A 100 18.84 -4.84 -9.83
C SER A 100 20.22 -5.39 -10.19
N MET A 101 20.94 -5.96 -9.22
CA MET A 101 22.21 -6.65 -9.48
C MET A 101 22.01 -7.96 -10.25
N LEU A 102 20.79 -8.52 -10.25
CA LEU A 102 20.43 -9.75 -10.96
C LEU A 102 19.88 -9.48 -12.37
N ASP A 103 19.80 -8.22 -12.81
CA ASP A 103 19.33 -7.82 -14.15
C ASP A 103 20.08 -8.51 -15.29
N PHE A 104 21.33 -8.93 -15.06
CA PHE A 104 22.13 -9.66 -16.05
C PHE A 104 21.52 -11.02 -16.43
N ILE A 105 20.78 -11.66 -15.53
CA ILE A 105 20.17 -12.99 -15.75
C ILE A 105 19.08 -12.90 -16.83
N ALA A 106 18.41 -11.75 -16.97
CA ALA A 106 17.38 -11.55 -17.98
C ALA A 106 17.90 -11.29 -19.39
N MET A 107 19.22 -11.21 -19.59
CA MET A 107 19.82 -11.08 -20.93
C MET A 107 19.84 -12.39 -21.73
N LEU A 108 19.41 -13.52 -21.12
CA LEU A 108 19.42 -14.82 -21.78
C LEU A 108 18.35 -14.91 -22.90
N PRO A 109 18.74 -15.31 -24.14
CA PRO A 109 17.92 -15.14 -25.35
C PRO A 109 16.68 -16.05 -25.47
N VAL A 110 16.45 -16.99 -24.55
CA VAL A 110 15.56 -18.15 -24.74
C VAL A 110 14.07 -17.89 -24.42
N LEU A 111 13.67 -16.72 -23.89
CA LEU A 111 12.31 -16.50 -23.34
C LEU A 111 11.49 -15.34 -23.96
N LYS A 112 11.88 -14.78 -25.12
CA LYS A 112 11.47 -13.41 -25.54
C LYS A 112 9.97 -13.08 -25.69
N GLN A 113 9.07 -14.02 -26.02
CA GLN A 113 7.65 -13.70 -26.29
C GLN A 113 6.70 -13.93 -25.10
N LEU A 114 6.80 -15.07 -24.41
CA LEU A 114 6.03 -15.33 -23.18
C LEU A 114 6.43 -14.36 -22.05
N ASN A 115 7.71 -13.94 -22.05
CA ASN A 115 8.27 -13.02 -21.07
C ASN A 115 7.62 -11.63 -21.09
N ARG A 116 7.08 -11.15 -22.21
CA ARG A 116 6.61 -9.74 -22.29
C ARG A 116 5.20 -9.55 -21.71
N TRP A 117 4.27 -10.43 -22.06
CA TRP A 117 2.90 -10.39 -21.52
C TRP A 117 2.85 -10.79 -20.05
N GLY A 118 3.59 -11.84 -19.65
CA GLY A 118 3.72 -12.21 -18.25
C GLY A 118 4.32 -11.08 -17.40
N GLY A 119 5.35 -10.41 -17.92
CA GLY A 119 5.92 -9.23 -17.27
C GLY A 119 4.91 -8.10 -17.08
N SER A 120 4.01 -7.88 -18.05
CA SER A 120 2.96 -6.86 -17.97
C SER A 120 1.98 -7.13 -16.83
N ILE A 121 1.49 -8.37 -16.74
CA ILE A 121 0.50 -8.78 -15.73
C ILE A 121 1.13 -8.68 -14.35
N LEU A 122 2.35 -9.19 -14.18
CA LEU A 122 3.05 -9.11 -12.90
C LEU A 122 3.46 -7.65 -12.56
N GLY A 123 3.73 -6.81 -13.57
CA GLY A 123 4.01 -5.39 -13.42
C GLY A 123 2.78 -4.60 -12.95
N PHE A 124 1.64 -4.89 -13.55
CA PHE A 124 0.36 -4.37 -13.08
C PHE A 124 0.07 -4.83 -11.65
N ALA A 125 0.23 -6.12 -11.35
CA ALA A 125 -0.03 -6.67 -10.02
C ALA A 125 0.88 -6.04 -8.95
N GLU A 126 2.18 -5.90 -9.22
CA GLU A 126 3.11 -5.25 -8.29
C GLU A 126 2.67 -3.81 -7.99
N VAL A 127 2.39 -3.02 -9.03
CA VAL A 127 2.00 -1.61 -8.85
C VAL A 127 0.61 -1.48 -8.22
N TYR A 128 -0.33 -2.34 -8.58
CA TYR A 128 -1.65 -2.42 -7.96
C TYR A 128 -1.53 -2.62 -6.44
N LEU A 129 -0.70 -3.57 -6.01
CA LEU A 129 -0.47 -3.84 -4.58
C LEU A 129 0.18 -2.66 -3.87
N ILE A 130 1.14 -1.96 -4.51
CA ILE A 130 1.73 -0.74 -3.95
C ILE A 130 0.68 0.35 -3.80
N VAL A 131 -0.14 0.59 -4.82
CA VAL A 131 -1.23 1.58 -4.78
C VAL A 131 -2.23 1.23 -3.68
N PHE A 132 -2.63 -0.04 -3.57
CA PHE A 132 -3.50 -0.51 -2.50
C PHE A 132 -2.92 -0.19 -1.11
N ILE A 133 -1.66 -0.51 -0.85
CA ILE A 133 -1.00 -0.20 0.43
C ILE A 133 -1.01 1.31 0.70
N LEU A 134 -0.70 2.14 -0.29
CA LEU A 134 -0.70 3.60 -0.15
C LEU A 134 -2.09 4.16 0.14
N LEU A 135 -3.12 3.67 -0.56
CA LEU A 135 -4.51 4.08 -0.33
C LEU A 135 -5.00 3.62 1.04
N PHE A 136 -4.65 2.40 1.46
CA PHE A 136 -5.00 1.88 2.77
C PHE A 136 -4.40 2.74 3.89
N ILE A 137 -3.10 3.04 3.82
CA ILE A 137 -2.44 3.95 4.77
C ILE A 137 -3.10 5.33 4.72
N GLY A 138 -3.37 5.85 3.51
CA GLY A 138 -4.03 7.14 3.32
C GLY A 138 -5.42 7.22 3.96
N GLY A 139 -6.21 6.15 3.88
CA GLY A 139 -7.53 6.06 4.51
C GLY A 139 -7.50 6.04 6.03
N LEU A 140 -6.39 5.61 6.64
CA LEU A 140 -6.18 5.65 8.09
C LEU A 140 -5.71 7.03 8.58
N LEU A 141 -5.29 7.93 7.68
CA LEU A 141 -4.91 9.29 8.05
C LEU A 141 -6.17 10.15 8.24
N PRO A 142 -6.39 10.76 9.43
CA PRO A 142 -7.50 11.68 9.64
C PRO A 142 -7.18 13.07 9.05
N MET A 143 -6.94 13.12 7.74
CA MET A 143 -6.66 14.34 6.99
C MET A 143 -7.78 14.56 5.97
N GLU A 144 -8.55 15.64 6.16
CA GLU A 144 -9.69 16.03 5.33
C GLU A 144 -9.33 16.02 3.83
N ASN A 145 -8.21 16.63 3.45
CA ASN A 145 -7.73 16.65 2.06
C ASN A 145 -7.52 15.26 1.44
N ILE A 146 -7.06 14.27 2.21
CA ILE A 146 -6.81 12.91 1.72
C ILE A 146 -8.13 12.15 1.63
N GLN A 147 -8.99 12.29 2.65
CA GLN A 147 -10.31 11.65 2.69
C GLN A 147 -11.21 12.16 1.56
N ASP A 148 -11.25 13.47 1.31
CA ASP A 148 -12.01 14.07 0.21
C ASP A 148 -11.51 13.59 -1.16
N ALA A 149 -10.18 13.53 -1.33
CA ALA A 149 -9.58 13.06 -2.57
C ALA A 149 -9.90 11.57 -2.86
N MET A 150 -9.92 10.73 -1.82
CA MET A 150 -10.25 9.31 -1.90
C MET A 150 -11.75 9.08 -2.07
N GLY A 151 -12.60 9.78 -1.30
CA GLY A 151 -14.06 9.67 -1.38
C GLY A 151 -14.65 10.11 -2.72
N GLY A 152 -13.96 11.01 -3.43
CA GLY A 152 -14.31 11.41 -4.79
C GLY A 152 -13.76 10.52 -5.92
N SER A 153 -13.11 9.39 -5.60
CA SER A 153 -12.36 8.57 -6.57
C SER A 153 -12.90 7.16 -6.67
N PHE A 154 -13.46 6.84 -7.85
CA PHE A 154 -13.98 5.51 -8.13
C PHE A 154 -12.90 4.41 -8.06
N LEU A 155 -11.70 4.68 -8.58
CA LEU A 155 -10.61 3.71 -8.55
C LEU A 155 -10.05 3.51 -7.14
N ALA A 156 -9.97 4.56 -6.33
CA ALA A 156 -9.53 4.42 -4.95
C ALA A 156 -10.51 3.55 -4.15
N ASP A 157 -11.81 3.84 -4.28
CA ASP A 157 -12.88 3.06 -3.68
C ASP A 157 -12.86 1.59 -4.14
N ALA A 158 -12.78 1.36 -5.46
CA ALA A 158 -12.73 0.02 -6.02
C ALA A 158 -11.50 -0.77 -5.53
N ILE A 159 -10.31 -0.16 -5.50
CA ILE A 159 -9.08 -0.83 -5.06
C ILE A 159 -9.15 -1.20 -3.58
N VAL A 160 -9.65 -0.30 -2.73
CA VAL A 160 -9.71 -0.53 -1.29
C VAL A 160 -10.77 -1.58 -0.94
N HIS A 161 -11.97 -1.51 -1.53
CA HIS A 161 -13.10 -2.38 -1.15
C HIS A 161 -13.14 -3.73 -1.89
N HIS A 162 -12.60 -3.85 -3.10
CA HIS A 162 -12.63 -5.10 -3.86
C HIS A 162 -11.37 -5.97 -3.73
N THR A 163 -10.37 -5.56 -2.93
CA THR A 163 -9.19 -6.40 -2.67
C THR A 163 -9.52 -7.43 -1.59
N PRO A 164 -9.60 -8.74 -1.90
CA PRO A 164 -10.04 -9.76 -0.94
C PRO A 164 -9.05 -9.86 0.22
N TYR A 165 -9.58 -10.06 1.44
CA TYR A 165 -8.94 -10.15 2.77
C TYR A 165 -9.19 -8.95 3.69
N PHE A 166 -9.58 -7.76 3.18
CA PHE A 166 -9.74 -6.56 4.00
C PHE A 166 -11.07 -5.81 3.87
N SER A 167 -11.97 -6.20 2.96
CA SER A 167 -13.33 -5.61 2.86
C SER A 167 -14.03 -5.60 4.21
N ASP A 168 -13.98 -6.73 4.92
CA ASP A 168 -14.71 -6.93 6.18
C ASP A 168 -14.20 -6.00 7.30
N LYS A 169 -12.94 -5.55 7.26
CA LYS A 169 -12.35 -4.65 8.26
C LYS A 169 -12.50 -3.18 7.89
N VAL A 170 -12.48 -2.84 6.60
CA VAL A 170 -12.71 -1.48 6.11
C VAL A 170 -14.19 -1.11 6.22
N ASP A 171 -15.10 -2.02 5.87
CA ASP A 171 -16.54 -1.80 5.98
C ASP A 171 -16.97 -1.54 7.43
N GLU A 172 -16.37 -2.24 8.40
CA GLU A 172 -16.63 -2.05 9.83
C GLU A 172 -16.22 -0.64 10.31
N LEU A 173 -15.07 -0.13 9.85
CA LEU A 173 -14.57 1.21 10.18
C LEU A 173 -15.31 2.32 9.42
N TRP A 174 -15.68 2.07 8.16
CA TRP A 174 -16.36 3.03 7.30
C TRP A 174 -17.84 3.21 7.66
N ILE A 175 -18.55 2.14 8.03
CA ILE A 175 -19.94 2.21 8.53
C ILE A 175 -19.99 3.00 9.84
N GLN A 176 -18.98 2.88 10.70
CA GLN A 176 -18.89 3.65 11.94
C GLN A 176 -18.78 5.17 11.71
N TYR A 177 -18.18 5.59 10.59
CA TYR A 177 -18.05 7.01 10.21
C TYR A 177 -19.21 7.52 9.32
N SER A 178 -19.78 6.68 8.46
CA SER A 178 -20.89 7.05 7.56
C SER A 178 -22.29 6.95 8.21
N GLY A 179 -22.39 6.38 9.42
CA GLY A 179 -23.62 6.23 10.19
C GLY A 179 -24.15 7.49 10.89
N LYS A 180 -24.15 8.65 10.21
CA LYS A 180 -24.96 9.82 10.61
C LYS A 180 -25.75 10.33 9.41
N SER A 181 -26.94 9.76 9.23
CA SER A 181 -28.11 10.45 8.68
C SER A 181 -29.09 10.75 9.79
#